data_AF-A0A0T1TQT8-F1
#
_entry.id   AF-A0A0T1TQT8-F1
#
_cell.length_a   1.000
_cell.length_b   1.000
_cell.length_c   1.000
_cell.angle_alpha   90.00
_cell.angle_beta   90.00
_cell.angle_gamma   90.00
#
_symmetry.space_group_name_H-M   'P 1'
#
loop_
_entity.id
_entity.type
_entity.pdbx_description
1 polymer ?
#
loop_
_entity_poly.entity_id
_entity_poly.type
_entity_poly.pdbx_seq_one_letter_code
_entity_poly.pdbx_strand_id
1 'polypeptide(L)'
;MTAPDAGRGIGNGERAAEQTTTFGFPRDSFRILHVSTGNVCRSPITERLTRHFVSQRLGVLGRGLIVESAGTWGHEGASMEANAETVLADFGADATGFTGRELLDEHVIMADLVLTATRDHRAQVISMGHSAGLRTFTLKEFTRLVNAIDPATLPPLDEGVVMRARALVRAAAALRGWLLAPTLEADEVYDPYGAPLPFFRSIGDEIHQALDPVVTALTGVPARA
;
A
#
# COMPACT_ATOMS: atom_id res chain seq x y z
N MET A 1 68.04 -13.92 23.55
CA MET A 1 68.21 -13.30 22.22
C MET A 1 67.66 -14.28 21.20
N THR A 2 66.37 -14.15 20.86
CA THR A 2 65.68 -14.79 19.71
C THR A 2 64.35 -14.05 19.55
N ALA A 3 64.12 -13.47 18.37
CA ALA A 3 62.99 -12.60 18.03
C ALA A 3 61.68 -13.40 17.82
N PRO A 4 60.49 -12.76 17.89
CA PRO A 4 59.30 -13.25 17.23
C PRO A 4 59.14 -12.59 15.85
N ASP A 5 58.72 -13.38 14.85
CA ASP A 5 58.28 -12.87 13.55
C ASP A 5 56.80 -13.21 13.32
N ALA A 6 56.19 -12.36 12.52
CA ALA A 6 54.77 -12.05 12.39
C ALA A 6 53.94 -13.08 11.60
N GLY A 7 52.62 -12.89 11.62
CA GLY A 7 51.83 -13.09 10.40
C GLY A 7 50.47 -13.79 10.54
N ARG A 8 49.44 -12.96 10.68
CA ARG A 8 48.02 -13.14 10.34
C ARG A 8 47.65 -14.31 9.40
N GLY A 9 46.61 -15.05 9.79
CA GLY A 9 45.68 -15.72 8.90
C GLY A 9 44.28 -15.75 9.52
N ILE A 10 43.41 -14.80 9.16
CA ILE A 10 41.97 -14.86 9.46
C ILE A 10 41.28 -15.34 8.19
N GLY A 11 40.73 -16.56 8.26
CA GLY A 11 39.98 -17.17 7.18
C GLY A 11 38.64 -16.46 6.95
N ASN A 12 38.34 -16.21 5.68
CA ASN A 12 37.07 -15.71 5.19
C ASN A 12 35.96 -16.74 5.47
N GLY A 13 35.18 -16.50 6.52
CA GLY A 13 33.83 -17.06 6.65
C GLY A 13 32.83 -16.03 6.14
N GLU A 14 32.45 -16.13 4.87
CA GLU A 14 31.28 -15.42 4.33
C GLU A 14 30.02 -15.92 5.06
N ARG A 15 29.64 -15.22 6.13
CA ARG A 15 28.29 -15.31 6.68
C ARG A 15 27.46 -14.27 5.95
N ALA A 16 26.54 -14.74 5.10
CA ALA A 16 25.44 -13.93 4.60
C ALA A 16 24.75 -13.26 5.79
N ALA A 17 24.89 -11.94 5.89
CA ALA A 17 24.24 -11.16 6.94
C ALA A 17 22.74 -11.12 6.64
N GLU A 18 21.96 -11.85 7.43
CA GLU A 18 20.51 -11.74 7.54
C GLU A 18 20.15 -10.26 7.79
N GLN A 19 19.62 -9.59 6.77
CA GLN A 19 19.27 -8.17 6.84
C GLN A 19 17.88 -7.99 7.44
N THR A 20 17.76 -8.30 8.72
CA THR A 20 16.53 -8.11 9.47
C THR A 20 16.52 -6.71 10.09
N THR A 21 15.45 -5.94 9.89
CA THR A 21 15.26 -4.66 10.63
C THR A 21 14.97 -4.96 12.11
N THR A 22 15.02 -3.94 12.97
CA THR A 22 14.80 -4.01 14.44
C THR A 22 13.54 -4.77 14.89
N PHE A 23 12.63 -5.11 13.97
CA PHE A 23 11.40 -5.85 14.24
C PHE A 23 11.27 -7.22 13.56
N GLY A 24 12.31 -7.80 12.95
CA GLY A 24 12.23 -9.22 12.54
C GLY A 24 11.77 -9.50 11.09
N PHE A 25 11.60 -8.49 10.23
CA PHE A 25 10.92 -8.67 8.94
C PHE A 25 11.85 -8.79 7.73
N PRO A 26 11.47 -9.59 6.71
CA PRO A 26 12.22 -9.66 5.47
C PRO A 26 12.21 -8.30 4.77
N ARG A 27 13.39 -7.73 4.52
CA ARG A 27 13.56 -6.51 3.70
C ARG A 27 13.09 -6.67 2.25
N ASP A 28 12.84 -7.91 1.84
CA ASP A 28 12.44 -8.30 0.49
C ASP A 28 10.94 -8.17 0.24
N SER A 29 10.20 -7.58 1.19
CA SER A 29 8.76 -7.31 1.05
C SER A 29 8.42 -5.82 1.24
N PHE A 30 7.27 -5.44 0.68
CA PHE A 30 6.66 -4.13 0.76
C PHE A 30 5.18 -4.27 1.10
N ARG A 31 4.75 -3.73 2.24
CA ARG A 31 3.38 -3.85 2.74
C ARG A 31 2.54 -2.61 2.44
N ILE A 32 1.41 -2.79 1.78
CA ILE A 32 0.41 -1.78 1.51
C ILE A 32 -0.81 -2.07 2.38
N LEU A 33 -1.18 -1.11 3.23
CA LEU A 33 -2.34 -1.21 4.10
C LEU A 33 -3.42 -0.21 3.66
N HIS A 34 -4.60 -0.72 3.33
CA HIS A 34 -5.77 0.09 3.02
C HIS A 34 -6.65 0.27 4.26
N VAL A 35 -7.04 1.50 4.58
CA VAL A 35 -7.77 1.81 5.82
C VAL A 35 -9.07 2.56 5.53
N SER A 36 -10.16 2.08 6.12
CA SER A 36 -11.47 2.76 6.17
C SER A 36 -12.07 2.61 7.57
N THR A 37 -13.38 2.79 7.74
CA THR A 37 -14.03 2.70 9.06
C THR A 37 -14.26 1.26 9.48
N GLY A 38 -15.23 0.56 8.88
CA GLY A 38 -15.67 -0.77 9.31
C GLY A 38 -14.92 -1.96 8.69
N ASN A 39 -14.01 -1.71 7.73
CA ASN A 39 -13.35 -2.75 6.92
C ASN A 39 -14.30 -3.72 6.21
N VAL A 40 -15.42 -3.22 5.70
CA VAL A 40 -16.40 -4.04 4.97
C VAL A 40 -16.76 -3.50 3.57
N CYS A 41 -16.46 -2.23 3.28
CA CYS A 41 -16.75 -1.59 1.98
C CYS A 41 -15.49 -1.04 1.29
N ARG A 42 -15.07 0.19 1.61
CA ARG A 42 -14.01 0.93 0.90
C ARG A 42 -12.63 0.28 0.97
N SER A 43 -12.15 -0.04 2.19
CA SER A 43 -10.81 -0.65 2.32
C SER A 43 -10.71 -2.06 1.73
N PRO A 44 -11.74 -2.94 1.82
CA PRO A 44 -11.74 -4.20 1.09
C PRO A 44 -11.76 -4.02 -0.43
N ILE A 45 -12.56 -3.10 -0.97
CA ILE A 45 -12.59 -2.82 -2.42
C ILE A 45 -11.18 -2.40 -2.89
N THR A 46 -10.57 -1.42 -2.22
CA THR A 46 -9.24 -0.92 -2.59
C THR A 46 -8.14 -1.99 -2.46
N GLU A 47 -8.17 -2.84 -1.43
CA GLU A 47 -7.24 -3.97 -1.28
C GLU A 47 -7.36 -4.96 -2.45
N ARG A 48 -8.58 -5.41 -2.74
CA ARG A 48 -8.81 -6.46 -3.75
C ARG A 48 -8.54 -5.97 -5.16
N LEU A 49 -8.90 -4.72 -5.48
CA LEU A 49 -8.52 -4.10 -6.75
C LEU A 49 -7.01 -3.92 -6.87
N THR A 50 -6.31 -3.50 -5.81
CA THR A 50 -4.84 -3.38 -5.83
C THR A 50 -4.18 -4.73 -6.09
N ARG A 51 -4.62 -5.80 -5.41
CA ARG A 51 -4.14 -7.18 -5.65
C ARG A 51 -4.40 -7.62 -7.09
N HIS A 52 -5.61 -7.39 -7.60
CA HIS A 52 -6.00 -7.73 -8.96
C HIS A 52 -5.11 -7.02 -10.00
N PHE A 53 -4.95 -5.71 -9.88
CA PHE A 53 -4.14 -4.88 -10.74
C PHE A 53 -2.65 -5.22 -10.73
N VAL A 54 -2.10 -5.52 -9.55
CA VAL A 54 -0.72 -6.01 -9.42
C VAL A 54 -0.58 -7.35 -10.14
N SER A 55 -1.55 -8.25 -9.97
CA SER A 55 -1.49 -9.57 -10.59
C SER A 55 -1.58 -9.51 -12.12
N GLN A 56 -2.44 -8.65 -12.67
CA GLN A 56 -2.53 -8.43 -14.12
C GLN A 56 -1.23 -7.91 -14.74
N ARG A 57 -0.48 -7.09 -14.00
CA ARG A 57 0.77 -6.46 -14.47
C ARG A 57 2.01 -7.33 -14.27
N LEU A 58 2.10 -8.01 -13.13
CA LEU A 58 3.31 -8.73 -12.70
C LEU A 58 3.15 -10.27 -12.62
N GLY A 59 1.96 -10.82 -12.85
CA GLY A 59 1.68 -12.24 -12.69
C GLY A 59 1.32 -12.64 -11.25
N VAL A 60 1.58 -13.89 -10.86
CA VAL A 60 1.21 -14.39 -9.51
C VAL A 60 2.00 -13.62 -8.45
N LEU A 61 1.30 -12.74 -7.72
CA LEU A 61 1.76 -11.84 -6.64
C LEU A 61 3.21 -11.38 -6.80
N GLY A 62 3.38 -10.21 -7.43
CA GLY A 62 4.66 -9.54 -7.68
C GLY A 62 5.60 -9.68 -6.49
N ARG A 63 6.62 -10.53 -6.64
CA ARG A 63 7.47 -11.07 -5.56
C ARG A 63 7.89 -9.97 -4.59
N GLY A 64 7.22 -9.91 -3.45
CA GLY A 64 7.49 -8.94 -2.38
C GLY A 64 6.35 -7.97 -2.06
N LEU A 65 5.34 -7.76 -2.92
CA LEU A 65 4.20 -6.90 -2.57
C LEU A 65 3.17 -7.66 -1.73
N ILE A 66 2.87 -7.13 -0.54
CA ILE A 66 1.84 -7.61 0.37
C ILE A 66 0.79 -6.52 0.46
N VAL A 67 -0.47 -6.83 0.15
CA VAL A 67 -1.57 -5.87 0.15
C VAL A 67 -2.61 -6.35 1.14
N GLU A 68 -2.99 -5.52 2.09
CA GLU A 68 -3.94 -5.85 3.15
C GLU A 68 -4.85 -4.65 3.44
N SER A 69 -5.93 -4.87 4.19
CA SER A 69 -6.80 -3.80 4.68
C SER A 69 -7.15 -3.96 6.15
N ALA A 70 -7.60 -2.88 6.76
CA ALA A 70 -8.16 -2.86 8.12
C ALA A 70 -9.16 -1.70 8.26
N GLY A 71 -9.80 -1.61 9.43
CA GLY A 71 -10.80 -0.61 9.75
C GLY A 71 -10.51 0.08 11.07
N THR A 72 -10.59 1.40 11.13
CA THR A 72 -10.38 2.16 12.38
C THR A 72 -11.43 1.85 13.44
N TRP A 73 -12.57 1.31 13.01
CA TRP A 73 -13.54 0.63 13.86
C TRP A 73 -13.99 -0.66 13.15
N GLY A 74 -12.99 -1.47 12.79
CA GLY A 74 -13.16 -2.64 11.93
C GLY A 74 -13.99 -3.72 12.60
N HIS A 75 -14.86 -4.36 11.82
CA HIS A 75 -15.69 -5.46 12.30
C HIS A 75 -14.92 -6.78 12.18
N GLU A 76 -14.27 -7.18 13.27
CA GLU A 76 -13.54 -8.46 13.37
C GLU A 76 -14.42 -9.65 12.95
N GLY A 77 -13.92 -10.44 11.99
CA GLY A 77 -14.62 -11.63 11.50
C GLY A 77 -15.76 -11.35 10.51
N ALA A 78 -16.10 -10.09 10.23
CA ALA A 78 -17.20 -9.76 9.33
C ALA A 78 -16.89 -10.13 7.88
N SER A 79 -17.91 -10.55 7.14
CA SER A 79 -17.82 -10.69 5.69
C SER A 79 -17.78 -9.33 5.01
N MET A 80 -17.36 -9.31 3.74
CA MET A 80 -17.46 -8.10 2.92
C MET A 80 -18.94 -7.74 2.74
N GLU A 81 -19.22 -6.44 2.60
CA GLU A 81 -20.57 -6.00 2.27
C GLU A 81 -20.94 -6.46 0.84
N ALA A 82 -22.18 -6.92 0.63
CA ALA A 82 -22.59 -7.61 -0.60
C ALA A 82 -22.53 -6.72 -1.87
N ASN A 83 -22.84 -5.43 -1.76
CA ASN A 83 -22.66 -4.50 -2.88
C ASN A 83 -21.17 -4.25 -3.16
N ALA A 84 -20.30 -4.24 -2.15
CA ALA A 84 -18.85 -4.19 -2.36
C ALA A 84 -18.32 -5.43 -3.09
N GLU A 85 -18.82 -6.64 -2.77
CA GLU A 85 -18.51 -7.86 -3.53
C GLU A 85 -18.99 -7.76 -4.98
N THR A 86 -20.19 -7.21 -5.20
CA THR A 86 -20.75 -6.99 -6.55
C THR A 86 -19.88 -6.03 -7.36
N VAL A 87 -19.40 -4.94 -6.75
CA VAL A 87 -18.48 -3.98 -7.38
C VAL A 87 -17.16 -4.65 -7.77
N LEU A 88 -16.59 -5.50 -6.91
CA LEU A 88 -15.38 -6.24 -7.25
C LEU A 88 -15.60 -7.18 -8.45
N ALA A 89 -16.75 -7.86 -8.49
CA ALA A 89 -17.11 -8.72 -9.60
C ALA A 89 -17.27 -7.93 -10.92
N ASP A 90 -17.83 -6.72 -10.87
CA ASP A 90 -17.94 -5.82 -12.04
C ASP A 90 -16.55 -5.51 -12.66
N PHE A 91 -15.48 -5.50 -11.86
CA PHE A 91 -14.08 -5.33 -12.31
C PHE A 91 -13.32 -6.64 -12.52
N GLY A 92 -13.94 -7.80 -12.31
CA GLY A 92 -13.28 -9.12 -12.39
C GLY A 92 -12.30 -9.42 -11.25
N ALA A 93 -12.39 -8.70 -10.13
CA ALA A 93 -11.58 -8.91 -8.94
C ALA A 93 -12.22 -9.91 -7.98
N ASP A 94 -11.38 -10.69 -7.29
CA ASP A 94 -11.82 -11.75 -6.39
C ASP A 94 -12.06 -11.26 -4.95
N ALA A 95 -13.30 -11.42 -4.49
CA ALA A 95 -13.72 -11.12 -3.12
C ALA A 95 -13.52 -12.30 -2.14
N THR A 96 -13.25 -13.51 -2.63
CA THR A 96 -13.26 -14.71 -1.80
C THR A 96 -12.18 -14.70 -0.71
N GLY A 97 -12.47 -15.40 0.39
CA GLY A 97 -11.58 -15.50 1.55
C GLY A 97 -11.32 -14.15 2.25
N PHE A 98 -12.17 -13.15 2.05
CA PHE A 98 -12.09 -11.90 2.81
C PHE A 98 -12.66 -12.07 4.22
N THR A 99 -12.03 -11.42 5.19
CA THR A 99 -12.53 -11.30 6.56
C THR A 99 -12.12 -9.93 7.10
N GLY A 100 -13.10 -9.19 7.58
CA GLY A 100 -12.90 -7.87 8.18
C GLY A 100 -12.08 -7.97 9.46
N ARG A 101 -11.26 -6.94 9.69
CA ARG A 101 -10.44 -6.79 10.90
C ARG A 101 -10.33 -5.34 11.35
N GLU A 102 -10.10 -5.18 12.64
CA GLU A 102 -9.81 -3.91 13.30
C GLU A 102 -8.37 -3.46 13.02
N LEU A 103 -8.18 -2.15 12.96
CA LEU A 103 -6.87 -1.54 12.79
C LEU A 103 -6.15 -1.54 14.14
N LEU A 104 -5.00 -2.19 14.20
CA LEU A 104 -4.11 -2.25 15.35
C LEU A 104 -2.81 -1.50 15.04
N ASP A 105 -2.11 -1.04 16.08
CA ASP A 105 -0.82 -0.34 15.96
C ASP A 105 0.20 -1.15 15.16
N GLU A 106 0.21 -2.47 15.35
CA GLU A 106 1.08 -3.38 14.60
C GLU A 106 0.86 -3.29 13.09
N HIS A 107 -0.39 -3.20 12.61
CA HIS A 107 -0.67 -3.04 11.18
C HIS A 107 -0.03 -1.76 10.63
N VAL A 108 -0.13 -0.67 11.39
CA VAL A 108 0.44 0.64 11.00
C VAL A 108 1.96 0.61 11.06
N ILE A 109 2.56 0.01 12.09
CA ILE A 109 4.00 -0.14 12.25
C ILE A 109 4.57 -0.92 11.06
N MET A 110 3.88 -1.96 10.64
CA MET A 110 4.28 -2.89 9.59
C MET A 110 4.13 -2.39 8.16
N ALA A 111 3.17 -1.51 7.89
CA ALA A 111 2.89 -1.06 6.54
C ALA A 111 3.98 -0.14 6.00
N ASP A 112 4.55 -0.41 4.82
CA ASP A 112 5.47 0.52 4.15
C ASP A 112 4.73 1.68 3.45
N LEU A 113 3.45 1.47 3.16
CA LEU A 113 2.51 2.44 2.61
C LEU A 113 1.13 2.23 3.27
N VAL A 114 0.52 3.29 3.78
CA VAL A 114 -0.88 3.26 4.23
C VAL A 114 -1.71 4.18 3.34
N LEU A 115 -2.78 3.65 2.76
CA LEU A 115 -3.73 4.36 1.93
C LEU A 115 -5.09 4.40 2.63
N THR A 116 -5.53 5.59 3.00
CA THR A 116 -6.79 5.77 3.73
C THR A 116 -7.91 6.26 2.81
N ALA A 117 -9.15 5.90 3.14
CA ALA A 117 -10.31 6.38 2.40
C ALA A 117 -10.59 7.87 2.65
N THR A 118 -10.26 8.38 3.84
CA THR A 118 -10.54 9.75 4.25
C THR A 118 -9.38 10.40 4.97
N ARG A 119 -9.41 11.73 5.11
CA ARG A 119 -8.42 12.45 5.92
C ARG A 119 -8.56 12.16 7.42
N ASP A 120 -9.75 11.86 7.90
CA ASP A 120 -9.97 11.46 9.29
C ASP A 120 -9.33 10.10 9.58
N HIS A 121 -9.49 9.13 8.68
CA HIS A 121 -8.76 7.85 8.78
C HIS A 121 -7.24 8.07 8.76
N ARG A 122 -6.75 9.00 7.92
CA ARG A 122 -5.33 9.37 7.87
C ARG A 122 -4.85 9.94 9.21
N ALA A 123 -5.63 10.84 9.80
CA ALA A 123 -5.32 11.43 11.10
C ALA A 123 -5.28 10.37 12.21
N GLN A 124 -6.24 9.44 12.21
CA GLN A 124 -6.26 8.31 13.14
C GLN A 124 -5.02 7.43 13.00
N VAL A 125 -4.67 7.00 11.77
CA VAL A 125 -3.45 6.21 11.52
C VAL A 125 -2.18 6.94 11.97
N ILE A 126 -2.08 8.25 11.72
CA ILE A 126 -0.91 9.03 12.15
C ILE A 126 -0.80 9.08 13.68
N SER A 127 -1.92 9.16 14.38
CA SER A 127 -1.93 9.16 15.86
C SER A 127 -1.45 7.84 16.48
N MET A 128 -1.51 6.74 15.72
CA MET A 128 -1.06 5.40 16.13
C MET A 128 0.46 5.19 16.00
N GLY A 129 1.20 6.10 15.35
CA GLY A 129 2.66 5.94 15.20
C GLY A 129 3.41 7.17 14.72
N HIS A 130 4.42 7.59 15.49
CA HIS A 130 5.22 8.81 15.24
C HIS A 130 5.85 8.90 13.83
N SER A 131 6.21 7.77 13.21
CA SER A 131 6.83 7.74 11.87
C SER A 131 5.85 7.49 10.72
N ALA A 132 4.56 7.26 11.01
CA ALA A 132 3.56 6.92 9.99
C ALA A 132 3.29 8.07 9.01
N GLY A 133 3.50 9.33 9.44
CA GLY A 133 3.18 10.52 8.64
C GLY A 133 3.77 10.52 7.23
N LEU A 134 5.01 10.04 7.04
CA LEU A 134 5.68 10.03 5.72
C LEU A 134 5.18 8.93 4.77
N ARG A 135 4.46 7.94 5.29
CA ARG A 135 3.98 6.79 4.52
C ARG A 135 2.46 6.64 4.50
N THR A 136 1.73 7.49 5.22
CA THR A 136 0.26 7.47 5.26
C THR A 136 -0.31 8.62 4.44
N PHE A 137 -1.14 8.30 3.45
CA PHE A 137 -1.82 9.23 2.55
C PHE A 137 -3.29 8.84 2.44
N THR A 138 -4.16 9.76 2.01
CA THR A 138 -5.43 9.28 1.42
C THR A 138 -5.17 8.69 0.04
N LEU A 139 -6.05 7.80 -0.45
CA LEU A 139 -5.87 7.19 -1.78
C LEU A 139 -5.76 8.26 -2.89
N LYS A 140 -6.64 9.26 -2.87
CA LYS A 140 -6.70 10.32 -3.88
C LYS A 140 -5.56 11.32 -3.73
N GLU A 141 -5.13 11.62 -2.50
CA GLU A 141 -3.91 12.38 -2.26
C GLU A 141 -2.70 11.67 -2.87
N PHE A 142 -2.52 10.38 -2.58
CA PHE A 142 -1.39 9.61 -3.09
C PHE A 142 -1.40 9.57 -4.61
N THR A 143 -2.56 9.33 -5.21
CA THR A 143 -2.77 9.35 -6.67
C THR A 143 -2.32 10.66 -7.29
N ARG A 144 -2.77 11.79 -6.71
CA ARG A 144 -2.42 13.13 -7.18
C ARG A 144 -0.91 13.38 -7.11
N LEU A 145 -0.25 12.93 -6.05
CA LEU A 145 1.20 13.04 -5.90
C LEU A 145 1.94 12.14 -6.90
N VAL A 146 1.48 10.90 -7.08
CA VAL A 146 2.03 9.94 -8.05
C VAL A 146 1.99 10.48 -9.48
N ASN A 147 0.89 11.13 -9.87
CA ASN A 147 0.74 11.72 -11.20
C ASN A 147 1.73 12.85 -11.51
N ALA A 148 2.36 13.43 -10.49
CA ALA A 148 3.38 14.46 -10.66
C ALA A 148 4.81 13.91 -10.64
N ILE A 149 5.00 12.61 -10.39
CA ILE A 149 6.30 11.95 -10.39
C ILE A 149 6.62 11.50 -11.81
N ASP A 150 7.78 11.92 -12.33
CA ASP A 150 8.32 11.38 -13.58
C ASP A 150 8.75 9.91 -13.36
N PRO A 151 8.11 8.93 -14.03
CA PRO A 151 8.44 7.51 -13.85
C PRO A 151 9.89 7.14 -14.15
N ALA A 152 10.60 7.94 -14.96
CA ALA A 152 12.02 7.73 -15.27
C ALA A 152 12.94 8.00 -14.08
N THR A 153 12.46 8.70 -13.05
CA THR A 153 13.21 8.96 -11.81
C THR A 153 13.08 7.82 -10.79
N LEU A 154 12.21 6.84 -11.03
CA LEU A 154 12.00 5.69 -10.17
C LEU A 154 12.86 4.51 -10.64
N PRO A 155 13.42 3.69 -9.71
CA PRO A 155 14.17 2.50 -10.05
C PRO A 155 13.41 1.60 -11.03
N PRO A 156 14.03 1.12 -12.13
CA PRO A 156 13.36 0.26 -13.09
C PRO A 156 12.92 -1.07 -12.45
N LEU A 157 11.96 -1.76 -13.09
CA LEU A 157 11.34 -2.96 -12.51
C LEU A 157 12.34 -4.12 -12.31
N ASP A 158 13.36 -4.22 -13.15
CA ASP A 158 14.42 -5.24 -13.08
C ASP A 158 15.33 -5.09 -11.84
N GLU A 159 15.45 -3.89 -11.28
CA GLU A 159 16.08 -3.63 -9.96
C GLU A 159 15.18 -4.06 -8.79
N GLY A 160 13.90 -4.37 -9.04
CA GLY A 160 12.98 -4.98 -8.10
C GLY A 160 11.83 -4.09 -7.66
N VAL A 161 10.62 -4.67 -7.66
CA VAL A 161 9.36 -3.97 -7.33
C VAL A 161 9.35 -3.35 -5.93
N VAL A 162 10.00 -3.99 -4.94
CA VAL A 162 10.08 -3.48 -3.56
C VAL A 162 10.93 -2.22 -3.49
N MET A 163 12.06 -2.17 -4.18
CA MET A 163 12.91 -0.98 -4.22
C MET A 163 12.18 0.18 -4.89
N ARG A 164 11.52 -0.10 -6.02
CA ARG A 164 10.69 0.86 -6.75
C ARG A 164 9.57 1.42 -5.89
N ALA A 165 8.81 0.55 -5.20
CA ALA A 165 7.71 0.97 -4.33
C ALA A 165 8.19 1.86 -3.17
N ARG A 166 9.32 1.54 -2.54
CA ARG A 166 9.94 2.39 -1.49
C ARG A 166 10.36 3.75 -2.04
N ALA A 167 10.91 3.79 -3.25
CA ALA A 167 11.28 5.05 -3.91
C ALA A 167 10.05 5.91 -4.22
N LEU A 168 8.97 5.29 -4.70
CA LEU A 168 7.70 5.97 -4.98
C LEU A 168 7.13 6.67 -3.74
N VAL A 169 7.07 5.96 -2.61
CA VAL A 169 6.56 6.54 -1.35
C VAL A 169 7.41 7.72 -0.90
N ARG A 170 8.74 7.62 -0.98
CA ARG A 170 9.65 8.73 -0.63
C ARG A 170 9.44 9.94 -1.54
N ALA A 171 9.29 9.72 -2.84
CA ALA A 171 9.03 10.78 -3.81
C ALA A 171 7.67 11.45 -3.56
N ALA A 172 6.61 10.67 -3.32
CA ALA A 172 5.29 11.21 -2.98
C ALA A 172 5.33 12.02 -1.66
N ALA A 173 6.03 11.53 -0.64
CA ALA A 173 6.19 12.25 0.64
C ALA A 173 6.88 13.61 0.46
N ALA A 174 7.90 13.68 -0.42
CA ALA A 174 8.59 14.93 -0.73
C ALA A 174 7.70 15.96 -1.45
N LEU A 175 6.71 15.51 -2.22
CA LEU A 175 5.79 16.36 -2.99
C LEU A 175 4.57 16.85 -2.19
N ARG A 176 4.25 16.22 -1.04
CA ARG A 176 2.99 16.47 -0.30
C ARG A 176 2.74 17.94 0.04
N GLY A 177 3.78 18.71 0.35
CA GLY A 177 3.68 20.14 0.69
C GLY A 177 3.60 21.09 -0.51
N TRP A 178 3.86 20.60 -1.73
CA TRP A 178 3.94 21.39 -2.95
C TRP A 178 2.70 21.26 -3.83
N LEU A 179 2.03 20.13 -3.73
CA LEU A 179 0.82 19.82 -4.47
C LEU A 179 -0.31 19.69 -3.47
N LEU A 180 -1.09 20.75 -3.33
CA LEU A 180 -2.28 20.76 -2.48
C LEU A 180 -3.50 20.27 -3.26
N ALA A 181 -4.45 19.69 -2.54
CA ALA A 181 -5.75 19.35 -3.11
C ALA A 181 -6.50 20.63 -3.50
N PRO A 182 -7.30 20.62 -4.59
CA PRO A 182 -8.08 21.79 -5.00
C PRO A 182 -9.18 22.14 -4.00
N THR A 183 -9.71 21.15 -3.27
CA THR A 183 -10.66 21.33 -2.16
C THR A 183 -10.36 20.32 -1.05
N LEU A 184 -11.01 20.47 0.10
CA LEU A 184 -10.83 19.55 1.24
C LEU A 184 -11.38 18.14 0.95
N GLU A 185 -12.42 18.06 0.12
CA GLU A 185 -13.15 16.85 -0.27
C GLU A 185 -12.50 16.13 -1.46
N ALA A 186 -11.63 16.83 -2.20
CA ALA A 186 -10.98 16.27 -3.38
C ALA A 186 -10.09 15.06 -3.06
N ASP A 187 -9.62 14.93 -1.81
CA ASP A 187 -8.80 13.81 -1.35
C ASP A 187 -9.62 12.73 -0.58
N GLU A 188 -10.95 12.86 -0.54
CA GLU A 188 -11.88 11.97 0.19
C GLU A 188 -12.53 10.92 -0.74
N VAL A 189 -12.73 9.70 -0.23
CA VAL A 189 -13.59 8.66 -0.83
C VAL A 189 -14.80 8.47 0.09
N TYR A 190 -15.97 8.86 -0.40
CA TYR A 190 -17.22 8.85 0.36
C TYR A 190 -17.64 7.45 0.79
N ASP A 191 -18.27 7.34 1.95
CA ASP A 191 -18.71 6.06 2.50
C ASP A 191 -20.00 5.56 1.84
N PRO A 192 -19.99 4.41 1.14
CA PRO A 192 -21.20 3.88 0.54
C PRO A 192 -22.04 3.04 1.53
N TYR A 193 -21.60 2.84 2.77
CA TYR A 193 -22.32 1.97 3.72
C TYR A 193 -23.79 2.38 3.88
N GLY A 194 -24.70 1.42 3.69
CA GLY A 194 -26.15 1.65 3.74
C GLY A 194 -26.76 2.29 2.48
N ALA A 195 -25.95 2.62 1.47
CA ALA A 195 -26.42 3.19 0.21
C ALA A 195 -26.80 2.10 -0.83
N PRO A 196 -27.62 2.44 -1.83
CA PRO A 196 -27.94 1.54 -2.94
C PRO A 196 -26.73 1.19 -3.82
N LEU A 197 -26.79 0.04 -4.52
CA LEU A 197 -25.74 -0.45 -5.43
C LEU A 197 -25.21 0.58 -6.44
N PRO A 198 -26.03 1.46 -7.08
CA PRO A 198 -25.50 2.50 -7.97
C PRO A 198 -24.48 3.43 -7.30
N PHE A 199 -24.66 3.75 -6.02
CA PHE A 199 -23.69 4.57 -5.29
C PHE A 199 -22.41 3.77 -5.01
N PHE A 200 -22.54 2.50 -4.61
CA PHE A 200 -21.38 1.60 -4.50
C PHE A 200 -20.57 1.52 -5.80
N ARG A 201 -21.23 1.41 -6.95
CA ARG A 201 -20.57 1.42 -8.27
C ARG A 201 -19.82 2.72 -8.52
N SER A 202 -20.43 3.87 -8.23
CA SER A 202 -19.73 5.15 -8.37
C SER A 202 -18.47 5.25 -7.50
N ILE A 203 -18.50 4.70 -6.28
CA ILE A 203 -17.32 4.62 -5.40
C ILE A 203 -16.30 3.62 -5.94
N GLY A 204 -16.77 2.50 -6.50
CA GLY A 204 -15.93 1.52 -7.21
C GLY A 204 -15.17 2.15 -8.38
N ASP A 205 -15.86 2.90 -9.23
CA ASP A 205 -15.29 3.62 -10.37
C ASP A 205 -14.25 4.66 -9.92
N GLU A 206 -14.56 5.43 -8.88
CA GLU A 206 -13.65 6.41 -8.29
C GLU A 206 -12.38 5.73 -7.75
N ILE A 207 -12.53 4.63 -7.01
CA ILE A 207 -11.39 3.84 -6.50
C ILE A 207 -10.55 3.27 -7.64
N HIS A 208 -11.21 2.71 -8.66
CA HIS A 208 -10.54 2.15 -9.83
C HIS A 208 -9.69 3.21 -10.53
N GLN A 209 -10.27 4.38 -10.82
CA GLN A 209 -9.59 5.50 -11.46
C GLN A 209 -8.40 6.01 -10.64
N ALA A 210 -8.52 6.03 -9.30
CA ALA A 210 -7.44 6.43 -8.43
C ALA A 210 -6.30 5.39 -8.37
N LEU A 211 -6.63 4.10 -8.35
CA LEU A 211 -5.64 3.02 -8.21
C LEU A 211 -4.80 2.78 -9.46
N ASP A 212 -5.35 3.00 -10.66
CA ASP A 212 -4.63 2.69 -11.90
C ASP A 212 -3.24 3.39 -12.02
N PRO A 213 -3.11 4.71 -11.85
CA PRO A 213 -1.80 5.38 -11.88
C PRO A 213 -0.90 4.93 -10.72
N VAL A 214 -1.48 4.64 -9.55
CA VAL A 214 -0.73 4.16 -8.38
C VAL A 214 -0.07 2.81 -8.68
N VAL A 215 -0.84 1.85 -9.20
CA VAL A 215 -0.29 0.51 -9.50
C VAL A 215 0.66 0.57 -10.70
N THR A 216 0.39 1.42 -11.70
CA THR A 216 1.33 1.67 -12.81
C THR A 216 2.67 2.19 -12.28
N ALA A 217 2.66 3.16 -11.37
CA ALA A 217 3.88 3.69 -10.79
C ALA A 217 4.62 2.66 -9.91
N LEU A 218 3.89 1.89 -9.10
CA LEU A 218 4.45 0.82 -8.26
C LEU A 218 5.15 -0.26 -9.08
N THR A 219 4.55 -0.66 -10.19
CA THR A 219 5.01 -1.80 -11.00
C THR A 219 5.90 -1.39 -12.18
N GLY A 220 5.84 -0.14 -12.61
CA GLY A 220 6.46 0.31 -13.87
C GLY A 220 5.78 -0.24 -15.13
N VAL A 221 4.62 -0.90 -14.99
CA VAL A 221 3.88 -1.55 -16.09
C VAL A 221 2.50 -0.90 -16.21
N PRO A 222 2.15 -0.31 -17.36
CA PRO A 222 0.81 0.26 -17.56
C PRO A 222 -0.26 -0.83 -17.61
N ALA A 223 -1.53 -0.45 -17.40
CA ALA A 223 -2.65 -1.34 -17.65
C ALA A 223 -2.63 -1.81 -19.13
N ARG A 224 -3.05 -3.06 -19.36
CA ARG A 224 -3.25 -3.54 -20.74
C ARG A 224 -4.50 -2.86 -21.30
N ALA A 225 -4.38 -2.27 -22.49
CA ALA A 225 -5.49 -1.69 -23.23
C ALA A 225 -6.45 -2.77 -23.74
#